data_AF-A0A0F2J9T5-F1
#
_entry.id   AF-A0A0F2J9T5-F1
#
_cell.length_a   1.000
_cell.length_b   1.000
_cell.length_c   1.000
_cell.angle_alpha   90.00
_cell.angle_beta   90.00
_cell.angle_gamma   90.00
#
_symmetry.space_group_name_H-M   'P 1'
#
loop_
_entity.id
_entity.type
_entity.pdbx_description
1 polymer ?
#
loop_
_entity_poly.entity_id
_entity_poly.type
_entity_poly.pdbx_seq_one_letter_code
_entity_poly.pdbx_strand_id
1 'polypeptide(L)'
;MVTALLFERRTWCRYLCFLGSLSGNYSRSGMLELRADKDTCKTCKTRDCYKGNDKTPGCPMFEFPMAMENNANCNLCGNCIKSCPHDSIRLTPRVPTSEFWSMTRAHFEESFLAIVIVGIVFVQNITMLDFYPSFLKWVEQTLGIPNQDVAFTILFIFAMATPVLLLFAATAVSKRFTGETLRNAFARFGYAVIPLDLASHMAHNLFHLLAEGKSIYYTFMGLFGIEMEGPTSFISDPTIEIMQYFLVIAGTLGSLYTAYRIAKKNYGVSKALSVSMPYLVVILLFGILNFLTFTVRMGMRM
;
A
#
# COMPACT_ATOMS: atom_id res chain seq x y z
N MET A 1 19.12 -1.84 15.83
CA MET A 1 19.86 -0.96 16.78
C MET A 1 21.02 -0.22 16.11
N VAL A 2 21.85 -0.87 15.28
CA VAL A 2 22.99 -0.22 14.58
C VAL A 2 22.61 1.07 13.83
N THR A 3 21.49 1.06 13.10
CA THR A 3 21.04 2.24 12.35
C THR A 3 20.63 3.42 13.23
N ALA A 4 20.11 3.16 14.43
CA ALA A 4 19.78 4.20 15.41
C ALA A 4 21.02 4.73 16.15
N LEU A 5 22.12 3.97 16.16
CA LEU A 5 23.41 4.41 16.71
C LEU A 5 24.20 5.27 15.72
N LEU A 6 24.12 4.95 14.42
CA LEU A 6 24.91 5.60 13.37
C LEU A 6 24.20 6.76 12.68
N PHE A 7 22.86 6.75 12.64
CA PHE A 7 22.08 7.74 11.90
C PHE A 7 21.05 8.41 12.81
N GLU A 8 20.85 9.71 12.59
CA GLU A 8 19.85 10.47 13.33
C GLU A 8 18.41 10.09 12.94
N ARG A 9 17.49 10.45 13.83
CA ARG A 9 16.03 10.36 13.63
C ARG A 9 15.59 8.96 13.16
N ARG A 10 14.47 8.86 12.44
CA ARG A 10 13.90 7.58 12.00
C ARG A 10 14.42 7.16 10.63
N THR A 11 15.75 7.20 10.44
CA THR A 11 16.43 6.81 9.19
C THR A 11 16.09 5.38 8.78
N TRP A 12 16.06 4.44 9.73
CA TRP A 12 15.64 3.05 9.47
C TRP A 12 14.25 3.00 8.83
N CYS A 13 13.26 3.65 9.44
CA CYS A 13 11.89 3.64 8.94
C CYS A 13 11.77 4.32 7.57
N ARG A 14 12.53 5.39 7.30
CA ARG A 14 12.42 6.12 6.03
C ARG A 14 13.12 5.42 4.87
N TYR A 15 14.29 4.82 5.09
CA TYR A 15 15.17 4.42 3.99
C TYR A 15 15.48 2.92 3.91
N LEU A 16 15.33 2.17 5.00
CA LEU A 16 15.78 0.77 5.06
C LEU A 16 14.64 -0.21 5.32
N CYS A 17 13.68 0.18 6.14
CA CYS A 17 12.56 -0.66 6.51
C CYS A 17 11.57 -0.75 5.36
N PHE A 18 11.43 -1.95 4.78
CA PHE A 18 10.41 -2.24 3.76
C PHE A 18 9.00 -1.81 4.20
N LEU A 19 8.64 -2.05 5.47
CA LEU A 19 7.34 -1.66 6.02
C LEU A 19 7.15 -0.13 6.03
N GLY A 20 8.23 0.64 6.15
CA GLY A 20 8.18 2.09 6.04
C GLY A 20 7.81 2.55 4.63
N SER A 21 8.46 1.98 3.61
CA SER A 21 8.15 2.27 2.20
C SER A 21 6.76 1.76 1.79
N LEU A 22 6.33 0.61 2.31
CA LEU A 22 4.96 0.10 2.17
C LEU A 22 3.95 1.09 2.75
N SER A 23 4.18 1.53 3.99
CA SER A 23 3.33 2.52 4.66
C SER A 23 3.28 3.82 3.87
N GLY A 24 4.40 4.26 3.29
CA GLY A 24 4.44 5.47 2.46
C GLY A 24 3.67 5.36 1.15
N ASN A 25 3.62 4.17 0.53
CA ASN A 25 2.73 3.92 -0.61
C ASN A 25 1.27 4.10 -0.20
N TYR A 26 0.85 3.47 0.90
CA TYR A 26 -0.54 3.53 1.37
C TYR A 26 -0.97 4.88 1.95
N SER A 27 -0.05 5.61 2.59
CA SER A 27 -0.33 6.94 3.14
C SER A 27 -0.87 7.91 2.09
N ARG A 28 -0.49 7.75 0.81
CA ARG A 28 -1.01 8.56 -0.31
C ARG A 28 -2.49 8.32 -0.59
N SER A 29 -3.04 7.16 -0.23
CA SER A 29 -4.46 6.83 -0.34
C SER A 29 -5.32 7.43 0.78
N GLY A 30 -4.72 7.85 1.89
CA GLY A 30 -5.44 8.28 3.10
C GLY A 30 -6.34 9.51 2.93
N MET A 31 -7.25 9.71 3.89
CA MET A 31 -8.26 10.79 3.90
C MET A 31 -7.80 12.07 4.61
N LEU A 32 -6.62 12.04 5.22
CA LEU A 32 -6.03 13.18 5.92
C LEU A 32 -4.73 13.58 5.23
N GLU A 33 -4.40 14.86 5.27
CA GLU A 33 -3.08 15.37 4.91
C GLU A 33 -2.62 16.46 5.86
N LEU A 34 -1.30 16.54 6.02
CA LEU A 34 -0.65 17.61 6.74
C LEU A 34 0.01 18.53 5.71
N ARG A 35 -0.41 19.79 5.67
CA ARG A 35 0.10 20.81 4.74
C ARG A 35 0.39 22.10 5.48
N ALA A 36 1.37 22.82 4.96
CA ALA A 36 1.70 24.15 5.42
C ALA A 36 1.18 25.20 4.44
N ASP A 37 0.76 26.35 4.95
CA ASP A 37 0.56 27.54 4.14
C ASP A 37 1.92 27.98 3.57
N LYS A 38 2.10 27.79 2.25
CA LYS A 38 3.40 28.00 1.60
C LYS A 38 3.85 29.46 1.67
N ASP A 39 2.92 30.41 1.65
CA ASP A 39 3.26 31.83 1.63
C ASP A 39 3.75 32.31 3.00
N THR A 40 3.10 31.86 4.08
CA THR A 40 3.57 32.06 5.45
C THR A 40 4.88 31.34 5.70
N CYS A 41 5.05 30.12 5.19
CA CYS A 41 6.30 29.38 5.36
C CYS A 41 7.48 30.08 4.69
N LYS A 42 7.32 30.70 3.51
CA LYS A 42 8.42 31.35 2.77
C LYS A 42 9.14 32.42 3.58
N THR A 43 8.45 33.08 4.50
CA THR A 43 9.03 34.14 5.37
C THR A 43 9.68 33.57 6.63
N CYS A 44 9.43 32.30 6.97
CA CYS A 44 9.94 31.65 8.17
C CYS A 44 11.45 31.38 8.11
N LYS A 45 12.21 32.03 9.01
CA LYS A 45 13.67 31.90 9.10
C LYS A 45 14.14 30.76 10.01
N THR A 46 13.38 30.43 11.05
CA THR A 46 13.82 29.46 12.08
C THR A 46 13.74 28.02 11.57
N ARG A 47 12.64 27.68 10.89
CA ARG A 47 12.34 26.34 10.34
C ARG A 47 12.32 25.26 11.42
N ASP A 48 11.77 25.61 12.59
CA ASP A 48 11.69 24.75 13.78
C ASP A 48 10.91 23.46 13.50
N CYS A 49 9.96 23.49 12.56
CA CYS A 49 9.23 22.29 12.11
C CYS A 49 10.13 21.17 11.55
N TYR A 50 11.30 21.52 11.02
CA TYR A 50 12.29 20.57 10.52
C TYR A 50 13.47 20.37 11.49
N LYS A 51 13.97 21.45 12.09
CA LYS A 51 15.15 21.43 12.98
C LYS A 51 14.83 20.98 14.40
N GLY A 52 13.63 21.28 14.89
CA GLY A 52 13.27 21.22 16.29
C GLY A 52 13.58 22.53 17.00
N ASN A 53 13.05 22.66 18.22
CA ASN A 53 13.31 23.74 19.17
C ASN A 53 13.44 23.14 20.58
N ASP A 54 13.62 23.99 21.59
CA ASP A 54 13.84 23.56 22.98
C ASP A 54 12.72 22.71 23.57
N LYS A 55 11.50 22.78 23.01
CA LYS A 55 10.31 22.09 23.53
C LYS A 55 9.91 20.87 22.71
N THR A 56 10.26 20.82 21.43
CA THR A 56 9.77 19.79 20.51
C THR A 56 10.84 19.46 19.48
N PRO A 57 11.18 18.16 19.31
CA PRO A 57 12.14 17.75 18.31
C PRO A 57 11.59 17.99 16.90
N GLY A 58 12.48 18.20 15.93
CA GLY A 58 12.09 18.37 14.52
C GLY A 58 11.40 17.15 13.94
N CYS A 59 10.98 17.23 12.67
CA CYS A 59 10.33 16.11 12.00
C CYS A 59 11.21 14.84 12.03
N PRO A 60 10.76 13.73 12.67
CA PRO A 60 11.55 12.52 12.83
C PRO A 60 11.76 11.78 11.51
N MET A 61 10.94 12.08 10.50
CA MET A 61 11.00 11.48 9.17
C MET A 61 11.74 12.38 8.17
N PHE A 62 12.44 13.42 8.61
CA PHE A 62 13.11 14.40 7.75
C PHE A 62 12.16 15.06 6.72
N GLU A 63 10.88 15.20 7.03
CA GLU A 63 9.95 15.94 6.19
C GLU A 63 9.96 17.42 6.52
N PHE A 64 9.94 18.25 5.48
CA PHE A 64 9.90 19.69 5.61
C PHE A 64 8.60 20.23 5.03
N PRO A 65 7.65 20.67 5.89
CA PRO A 65 6.29 21.05 5.47
C PRO A 65 6.21 22.08 4.33
N MET A 66 7.20 22.98 4.21
CA MET A 66 7.29 23.95 3.11
C MET A 66 7.47 23.29 1.73
N ALA A 67 8.26 22.20 1.67
CA ALA A 67 8.61 21.50 0.44
C ALA A 67 7.84 20.17 0.28
N MET A 68 6.94 19.86 1.21
CA MET A 68 6.16 18.63 1.22
C MET A 68 5.13 18.64 0.10
N GLU A 69 5.17 17.65 -0.79
CA GLU A 69 4.24 17.49 -1.92
C GLU A 69 3.25 16.33 -1.74
N ASN A 70 3.59 15.36 -0.88
CA ASN A 70 2.81 14.14 -0.66
C ASN A 70 2.98 13.63 0.79
N ASN A 71 2.17 12.64 1.18
CA ASN A 71 2.16 12.08 2.53
C ASN A 71 3.05 10.85 2.72
N ALA A 72 3.89 10.49 1.75
CA ALA A 72 4.60 9.21 1.76
C ALA A 72 5.50 9.03 2.98
N ASN A 73 6.25 10.06 3.37
CA ASN A 73 7.16 9.96 4.51
C ASN A 73 6.58 10.57 5.79
N CYS A 74 5.35 11.11 5.76
CA CYS A 74 4.75 11.71 6.95
C CYS A 74 4.05 10.65 7.79
N ASN A 75 4.50 10.50 9.03
CA ASN A 75 3.89 9.61 10.02
C ASN A 75 2.86 10.32 10.93
N LEU A 76 2.43 11.53 10.55
CA LEU A 76 1.45 12.34 11.29
C LEU A 76 1.74 12.53 12.79
N CYS A 77 3.02 12.57 13.20
CA CYS A 77 3.39 12.75 14.61
C CYS A 77 3.06 14.15 15.20
N GLY A 78 2.80 15.14 14.35
CA GLY A 78 2.41 16.50 14.76
C GLY A 78 3.53 17.38 15.33
N ASN A 79 4.79 16.92 15.37
CA ASN A 79 5.91 17.74 15.85
C ASN A 79 6.03 19.07 15.11
N CYS A 80 5.81 19.05 13.79
CA CYS A 80 5.87 20.23 12.95
C CYS A 80 4.78 21.27 13.30
N ILE A 81 3.57 20.83 13.67
CA ILE A 81 2.49 21.71 14.14
C ILE A 81 2.90 22.37 15.47
N LYS A 82 3.37 21.56 16.43
CA LYS A 82 3.77 22.01 17.78
C LYS A 82 4.96 22.98 17.78
N SER A 83 5.83 22.89 16.77
CA SER A 83 7.05 23.71 16.68
C SER A 83 6.91 24.92 15.76
N CYS A 84 5.83 25.06 14.99
CA CYS A 84 5.68 26.16 14.04
C CYS A 84 5.41 27.50 14.76
N PRO A 85 6.30 28.51 14.65
CA PRO A 85 6.09 29.80 15.31
C PRO A 85 4.99 30.65 14.67
N HIS A 86 4.57 30.31 13.45
CA HIS A 86 3.57 31.05 12.66
C HIS A 86 2.24 30.31 12.54
N ASP A 87 2.07 29.16 13.21
CA ASP A 87 0.86 28.33 13.14
C ASP A 87 0.39 28.02 11.70
N SER A 88 1.36 27.86 10.79
CA SER A 88 1.15 27.72 9.35
C SER A 88 0.73 26.31 8.93
N ILE A 89 0.86 25.32 9.81
CA ILE A 89 0.72 23.91 9.48
C ILE A 89 -0.63 23.39 9.98
N ARG A 90 -1.40 22.77 9.09
CA ARG A 90 -2.74 22.24 9.36
C ARG A 90 -2.84 20.77 8.98
N LEU A 91 -3.62 20.03 9.76
CA LEU A 91 -4.12 18.71 9.39
C LEU A 91 -5.51 18.92 8.76
N THR A 92 -5.64 18.63 7.47
CA THR A 92 -6.87 18.87 6.71
C THR A 92 -7.42 17.56 6.15
N PRO A 93 -8.76 17.41 6.07
CA PRO A 93 -9.35 16.32 5.31
C PRO A 93 -9.04 16.51 3.82
N ARG A 94 -8.88 15.41 3.11
CA ARG A 94 -8.73 15.36 1.66
C ARG A 94 -9.51 14.19 1.08
N VAL A 95 -9.78 14.27 -0.21
CA VAL A 95 -10.38 13.15 -0.94
C VAL A 95 -9.38 11.99 -0.94
N PRO A 96 -9.75 10.78 -0.47
CA PRO A 96 -8.85 9.64 -0.51
C PRO A 96 -8.34 9.37 -1.93
N THR A 97 -7.12 8.84 -2.04
CA THR A 97 -6.40 8.58 -3.31
C THR A 97 -6.03 9.82 -4.15
N SER A 98 -6.40 11.04 -3.75
CA SER A 98 -6.22 12.23 -4.59
C SER A 98 -4.78 12.61 -4.88
N GLU A 99 -3.83 12.18 -4.05
CA GLU A 99 -2.41 12.42 -4.25
C GLU A 99 -1.87 11.74 -5.51
N PHE A 100 -2.43 10.61 -5.95
CA PHE A 100 -1.90 9.87 -7.10
C PHE A 100 -2.07 10.63 -8.42
N TRP A 101 -3.21 11.30 -8.63
CA TRP A 101 -3.41 12.11 -9.82
C TRP A 101 -2.99 13.58 -9.62
N SER A 102 -2.84 14.09 -8.40
CA SER A 102 -2.25 15.43 -8.19
C SER A 102 -0.72 15.41 -8.23
N MET A 103 -0.09 14.23 -8.18
CA MET A 103 1.35 14.02 -8.24
C MET A 103 2.04 14.76 -9.41
N THR A 104 3.14 15.42 -9.09
CA THR A 104 4.03 16.18 -9.99
C THR A 104 5.26 15.38 -10.39
N ARG A 105 5.77 14.54 -9.49
CA ARG A 105 6.98 13.73 -9.67
C ARG A 105 6.69 12.28 -9.32
N ALA A 106 6.97 11.40 -10.27
CA ALA A 106 6.75 9.98 -10.13
C ALA A 106 8.08 9.27 -9.97
N HIS A 107 8.24 8.55 -8.86
CA HIS A 107 9.45 7.80 -8.54
C HIS A 107 9.33 6.35 -8.99
N PHE A 108 10.34 5.84 -9.70
CA PHE A 108 10.35 4.49 -10.24
C PHE A 108 10.35 3.45 -9.12
N GLU A 109 11.17 3.68 -8.10
CA GLU A 109 11.35 2.84 -6.92
C GLU A 109 10.04 2.65 -6.13
N GLU A 110 9.24 3.70 -5.98
CA GLU A 110 7.96 3.63 -5.27
C GLU A 110 6.90 2.88 -6.09
N SER A 111 6.86 3.11 -7.40
CA SER A 111 5.99 2.34 -8.30
C SER A 111 6.38 0.87 -8.38
N PHE A 112 7.67 0.59 -8.48
CA PHE A 112 8.17 -0.79 -8.52
C PHE A 112 7.77 -1.53 -7.24
N LEU A 113 7.94 -0.88 -6.08
CA LEU A 113 7.47 -1.42 -4.82
C LEU A 113 5.96 -1.66 -4.80
N ALA A 114 5.14 -0.69 -5.22
CA ALA A 114 3.68 -0.86 -5.31
C ALA A 114 3.28 -2.12 -6.11
N ILE A 115 3.93 -2.35 -7.25
CA ILE A 115 3.59 -3.50 -8.10
C ILE A 115 4.07 -4.82 -7.51
N VAL A 116 5.22 -4.81 -6.84
CA VAL A 116 5.71 -5.99 -6.10
C VAL A 116 4.76 -6.35 -4.96
N ILE A 117 4.17 -5.35 -4.30
CA ILE A 117 3.19 -5.53 -3.23
C ILE A 117 1.95 -6.28 -3.73
N VAL A 118 1.49 -6.05 -4.96
CA VAL A 118 0.42 -6.85 -5.60
C VAL A 118 0.74 -8.35 -5.48
N GLY A 119 1.97 -8.75 -5.83
CA GLY A 119 2.41 -10.15 -5.73
C GLY A 119 2.45 -10.67 -4.30
N ILE A 120 2.87 -9.84 -3.34
CA ILE A 120 2.88 -10.18 -1.91
C ILE A 120 1.45 -10.43 -1.41
N VAL A 121 0.49 -9.57 -1.77
CA VAL A 121 -0.93 -9.74 -1.43
C VAL A 121 -1.45 -11.07 -1.96
N PHE A 122 -1.13 -11.38 -3.22
CA PHE A 122 -1.57 -12.65 -3.81
C PHE A 122 -1.03 -13.85 -3.07
N VAL A 123 0.26 -13.84 -2.72
CA VAL A 123 0.84 -14.93 -1.92
C VAL A 123 0.13 -15.03 -0.58
N GLN A 124 -0.01 -13.92 0.16
CA GLN A 124 -0.66 -13.90 1.47
C GLN A 124 -2.09 -14.45 1.43
N ASN A 125 -2.86 -14.10 0.40
CA ASN A 125 -4.20 -14.61 0.20
C ASN A 125 -4.18 -16.11 -0.13
N ILE A 126 -3.39 -16.52 -1.13
CA ILE A 126 -3.37 -17.91 -1.62
C ILE A 126 -2.85 -18.87 -0.55
N THR A 127 -1.83 -18.51 0.22
CA THR A 127 -1.23 -19.38 1.24
C THR A 127 -2.20 -19.73 2.37
N MET A 128 -3.27 -18.94 2.54
CA MET A 128 -4.31 -19.16 3.54
C MET A 128 -5.51 -19.96 3.02
N LEU A 129 -5.50 -20.40 1.76
CA LEU A 129 -6.60 -21.16 1.15
C LEU A 129 -6.45 -22.67 1.37
N ASP A 130 -7.58 -23.37 1.52
CA ASP A 130 -7.62 -24.82 1.81
C ASP A 130 -6.83 -25.67 0.80
N PHE A 131 -6.83 -25.27 -0.48
CA PHE A 131 -6.19 -26.04 -1.54
C PHE A 131 -4.68 -25.81 -1.64
N TYR A 132 -4.13 -24.79 -0.97
CA TYR A 132 -2.73 -24.40 -1.11
C TYR A 132 -1.74 -25.53 -0.77
N PRO A 133 -1.91 -26.32 0.30
CA PRO A 133 -1.02 -27.46 0.58
C PRO A 133 -1.01 -28.49 -0.56
N SER A 134 -2.18 -28.77 -1.17
CA SER A 134 -2.28 -29.67 -2.32
C SER A 134 -1.62 -29.09 -3.57
N PHE A 135 -1.77 -27.78 -3.80
CA PHE A 135 -1.12 -27.08 -4.90
C PHE A 135 0.40 -27.09 -4.76
N LEU A 136 0.94 -26.80 -3.57
CA LEU A 136 2.38 -26.82 -3.32
C LEU A 136 2.97 -28.21 -3.59
N LYS A 137 2.32 -29.27 -3.10
CA LYS A 137 2.74 -30.66 -3.36
C LYS A 137 2.71 -31.02 -4.84
N TRP A 138 1.73 -30.53 -5.59
CA TRP A 138 1.68 -30.72 -7.05
C TRP A 138 2.87 -30.03 -7.75
N VAL A 139 3.24 -28.82 -7.31
CA VAL A 139 4.41 -28.10 -7.83
C VAL A 139 5.71 -28.85 -7.53
N GLU A 140 5.88 -29.34 -6.30
CA GLU A 140 7.04 -30.15 -5.90
C GLU A 140 7.24 -31.37 -6.82
N GLN A 141 6.16 -32.12 -7.06
CA GLN A 141 6.17 -33.32 -7.89
C GLN A 141 6.44 -33.00 -9.37
N THR A 142 5.84 -31.94 -9.90
CA THR A 142 5.95 -31.57 -11.31
C THR A 142 7.33 -31.00 -11.65
N LEU A 143 7.92 -30.21 -10.74
CA LEU A 143 9.24 -29.60 -10.93
C LEU A 143 10.39 -30.46 -10.39
N GLY A 144 10.10 -31.58 -9.72
CA GLY A 144 11.12 -32.44 -9.12
C GLY A 144 11.89 -31.77 -7.99
N ILE A 145 11.26 -30.87 -7.23
CA ILE A 145 11.90 -30.12 -6.15
C ILE A 145 11.69 -30.88 -4.83
N PRO A 146 12.77 -31.36 -4.16
CA PRO A 146 12.64 -32.18 -2.96
C PRO A 146 12.37 -31.40 -1.66
N ASN A 147 12.56 -30.07 -1.66
CA ASN A 147 12.42 -29.23 -0.48
C ASN A 147 11.27 -28.22 -0.65
N GLN A 148 10.28 -28.28 0.26
CA GLN A 148 9.11 -27.42 0.27
C GLN A 148 9.46 -25.93 0.36
N ASP A 149 10.48 -25.57 1.14
CA ASP A 149 10.93 -24.18 1.30
C ASP A 149 11.48 -23.61 -0.01
N VAL A 150 12.15 -24.45 -0.80
CA VAL A 150 12.68 -24.08 -2.11
C VAL A 150 11.53 -23.92 -3.11
N ALA A 151 10.57 -24.84 -3.12
CA ALA A 151 9.38 -24.74 -3.96
C ALA A 151 8.58 -23.46 -3.64
N PHE A 152 8.36 -23.17 -2.36
CA PHE A 152 7.71 -21.94 -1.91
C PHE A 152 8.48 -20.69 -2.35
N THR A 153 9.80 -20.66 -2.15
CA THR A 153 10.65 -19.52 -2.52
C THR A 153 10.58 -19.24 -4.02
N ILE A 154 10.59 -20.28 -4.85
CA ILE A 154 10.45 -20.16 -6.30
C ILE A 154 9.08 -19.60 -6.66
N LEU A 155 8.00 -20.15 -6.11
CA LEU A 155 6.64 -19.66 -6.32
C LEU A 155 6.48 -18.20 -5.87
N PHE A 156 7.08 -17.84 -4.75
CA PHE A 156 7.09 -16.47 -4.23
C PHE A 156 7.76 -15.50 -5.19
N ILE A 157 8.94 -15.84 -5.72
CA ILE A 157 9.63 -15.03 -6.73
C ILE A 157 8.77 -14.88 -8.00
N PHE A 158 8.16 -15.96 -8.49
CA PHE A 158 7.25 -15.89 -9.64
C PHE A 158 6.01 -15.04 -9.37
N ALA A 159 5.43 -15.13 -8.18
CA ALA A 159 4.28 -14.35 -7.78
C ALA A 159 4.61 -12.85 -7.69
N MET A 160 5.82 -12.47 -7.27
CA MET A 160 6.28 -11.08 -7.29
C MET A 160 6.67 -10.59 -8.69
N ALA A 161 7.27 -11.45 -9.51
CA ALA A 161 7.72 -11.10 -10.86
C ALA A 161 6.55 -10.92 -11.83
N THR A 162 5.50 -11.74 -11.73
CA THR A 162 4.35 -11.73 -12.64
C THR A 162 3.68 -10.35 -12.74
N PRO A 163 3.28 -9.69 -11.64
CA PRO A 163 2.67 -8.35 -11.72
C PRO A 163 3.60 -7.30 -12.34
N VAL A 164 4.88 -7.37 -12.02
CA VAL A 164 5.91 -6.48 -12.56
C VAL A 164 6.02 -6.65 -14.08
N LEU A 165 6.10 -7.88 -14.57
CA LEU A 165 6.15 -8.20 -16.00
C LEU A 165 4.89 -7.76 -16.74
N LEU A 166 3.71 -8.00 -16.16
CA LEU A 166 2.44 -7.58 -16.74
C LEU A 166 2.33 -6.05 -16.86
N LEU A 167 2.75 -5.31 -15.83
CA LEU A 167 2.73 -3.85 -15.90
C LEU A 167 3.82 -3.29 -16.84
N PHE A 168 4.97 -3.94 -16.93
CA PHE A 168 5.98 -3.60 -17.94
C PHE A 168 5.44 -3.81 -19.37
N ALA A 169 4.74 -4.93 -19.62
CA ALA A 169 4.09 -5.19 -20.89
C ALA A 169 3.02 -4.12 -21.21
N ALA A 170 2.16 -3.79 -20.24
CA ALA A 170 1.19 -2.71 -20.36
C ALA A 170 1.86 -1.36 -20.68
N THR A 171 2.99 -1.07 -20.03
CA THR A 171 3.78 0.14 -20.29
C THR A 171 4.39 0.15 -21.69
N ALA A 172 4.92 -0.98 -22.16
CA ALA A 172 5.47 -1.10 -23.50
C ALA A 172 4.41 -0.87 -24.59
N VAL A 173 3.17 -1.33 -24.36
CA VAL A 173 2.03 -1.06 -25.23
C VAL A 173 1.63 0.41 -25.16
N SER A 174 1.47 0.95 -23.94
CA SER A 174 1.04 2.33 -23.70
C SER A 174 2.03 3.36 -24.28
N LYS A 175 3.33 3.07 -24.25
CA LYS A 175 4.40 3.91 -24.80
C LYS A 175 4.17 4.30 -26.26
N ARG A 176 3.51 3.44 -27.05
CA ARG A 176 3.17 3.71 -28.46
C ARG A 176 2.29 4.96 -28.63
N PHE A 177 1.63 5.40 -27.55
CA PHE A 177 0.71 6.54 -27.55
C PHE A 177 1.23 7.78 -26.83
N THR A 178 2.28 7.65 -25.99
CA THR A 178 2.74 8.70 -25.06
C THR A 178 4.04 9.38 -25.44
N GLY A 179 4.89 8.73 -26.26
CA GLY A 179 6.22 9.26 -26.63
C GLY A 179 7.21 9.36 -25.46
N GLU A 180 6.85 8.90 -24.26
CA GLU A 180 7.70 8.96 -23.07
C GLU A 180 8.70 7.80 -23.00
N THR A 181 9.70 7.96 -22.13
CA THR A 181 10.58 6.85 -21.78
C THR A 181 9.79 5.79 -20.99
N LEU A 182 10.17 4.53 -21.16
CA LEU A 182 9.51 3.40 -20.49
C LEU A 182 9.60 3.55 -18.95
N ARG A 183 10.74 4.06 -18.45
CA ARG A 183 10.94 4.34 -17.01
C ARG A 183 9.94 5.36 -16.48
N ASN A 184 9.71 6.47 -17.19
CA ASN A 184 8.80 7.52 -16.73
C ASN A 184 7.33 7.09 -16.78
N ALA A 185 6.94 6.39 -17.86
CA ALA A 185 5.59 5.84 -17.97
C ALA A 185 5.31 4.79 -16.88
N PHE A 186 6.25 3.86 -16.66
CA PHE A 186 6.15 2.87 -15.59
C PHE A 186 6.07 3.52 -14.21
N ALA A 187 6.99 4.45 -13.92
CA ALA A 187 7.02 5.17 -12.66
C ALA A 187 5.73 5.96 -12.39
N ARG A 188 5.00 6.36 -13.43
CA ARG A 188 3.76 7.11 -13.28
C ARG A 188 2.56 6.19 -13.05
N PHE A 189 2.42 5.14 -13.85
CA PHE A 189 1.26 4.25 -13.79
C PHE A 189 1.36 3.17 -12.70
N GLY A 190 2.56 2.87 -12.18
CA GLY A 190 2.71 1.95 -11.04
C GLY A 190 1.97 2.43 -9.78
N TYR A 191 1.79 3.74 -9.60
CA TYR A 191 0.97 4.25 -8.49
C TYR A 191 -0.50 3.89 -8.60
N ALA A 192 -0.99 3.57 -9.80
CA ALA A 192 -2.40 3.28 -10.01
C ALA A 192 -2.85 1.96 -9.38
N VAL A 193 -1.94 1.03 -9.07
CA VAL A 193 -2.28 -0.23 -8.39
C VAL A 193 -2.44 -0.08 -6.87
N ILE A 194 -1.90 0.99 -6.28
CA ILE A 194 -1.87 1.18 -4.82
C ILE A 194 -3.27 1.15 -4.16
N PRO A 195 -4.33 1.78 -4.70
CA PRO A 195 -5.67 1.67 -4.11
C PRO A 195 -6.17 0.23 -4.01
N LEU A 196 -5.95 -0.60 -5.03
CA LEU A 196 -6.26 -2.03 -5.03
C LEU A 196 -5.43 -2.77 -3.99
N ASP A 197 -4.10 -2.54 -3.93
CA ASP A 197 -3.24 -3.22 -2.95
C ASP A 197 -3.63 -2.93 -1.51
N LEU A 198 -3.95 -1.66 -1.22
CA LEU A 198 -4.44 -1.25 0.10
C LEU A 198 -5.76 -1.94 0.41
N ALA A 199 -6.71 -1.92 -0.53
CA ALA A 199 -8.03 -2.51 -0.32
C ALA A 199 -7.96 -4.04 -0.14
N SER A 200 -7.13 -4.72 -0.92
CA SER A 200 -6.94 -6.17 -0.82
C SER A 200 -6.24 -6.56 0.49
N HIS A 201 -5.21 -5.81 0.94
CA HIS A 201 -4.63 -6.03 2.27
C HIS A 201 -5.63 -5.76 3.39
N MET A 202 -6.44 -4.70 3.28
CA MET A 202 -7.50 -4.43 4.24
C MET A 202 -8.51 -5.56 4.28
N ALA A 203 -8.94 -6.07 3.12
CA ALA A 203 -9.85 -7.21 3.03
C ALA A 203 -9.25 -8.47 3.66
N HIS A 204 -7.97 -8.77 3.42
CA HIS A 204 -7.28 -9.89 4.05
C HIS A 204 -7.27 -9.76 5.58
N ASN A 205 -6.81 -8.61 6.09
CA ASN A 205 -6.69 -8.39 7.54
C ASN A 205 -8.05 -8.21 8.24
N LEU A 206 -9.11 -7.87 7.49
CA LEU A 206 -10.46 -7.77 8.02
C LEU A 206 -10.95 -9.10 8.58
N PHE A 207 -10.56 -10.22 7.97
CA PHE A 207 -10.88 -11.55 8.48
C PHE A 207 -10.21 -11.78 9.84
N HIS A 208 -8.90 -11.62 9.95
CA HIS A 208 -8.19 -11.78 11.24
C HIS A 208 -8.75 -10.85 12.32
N LEU A 209 -9.11 -9.62 11.96
CA LEU A 209 -9.69 -8.67 12.91
C LEU A 209 -11.08 -9.08 13.40
N LEU A 210 -11.96 -9.54 12.51
CA LEU A 210 -13.38 -9.76 12.83
C LEU A 210 -13.72 -11.21 13.16
N ALA A 211 -13.05 -12.18 12.56
CA ALA A 211 -13.22 -13.60 12.84
C ALA A 211 -12.43 -14.04 14.08
N GLU A 212 -11.31 -13.39 14.40
CA GLU A 212 -10.45 -13.80 15.52
C GLU A 212 -10.38 -12.75 16.63
N GLY A 213 -11.04 -11.60 16.50
CA GLY A 213 -10.80 -10.45 17.37
C GLY A 213 -11.09 -10.64 18.86
N LYS A 214 -12.00 -11.53 19.26
CA LYS A 214 -12.22 -11.84 20.70
C LYS A 214 -11.06 -12.62 21.30
N SER A 215 -10.23 -13.28 20.50
CA SER A 215 -9.02 -13.98 20.99
C SER A 215 -8.08 -13.04 21.75
N ILE A 216 -8.01 -11.77 21.34
CA ILE A 216 -7.22 -10.73 22.03
C ILE A 216 -7.73 -10.56 23.46
N TYR A 217 -9.06 -10.47 23.63
CA TYR A 217 -9.69 -10.34 24.93
C TYR A 217 -9.52 -11.61 25.77
N TYR A 218 -9.74 -12.79 25.21
CA TYR A 218 -9.56 -14.06 25.93
C TYR A 218 -8.12 -14.24 26.40
N THR A 219 -7.14 -13.95 25.54
CA THR A 219 -5.72 -14.01 25.88
C THR A 219 -5.37 -12.98 26.96
N PHE A 220 -5.94 -11.78 26.89
CA PHE A 220 -5.76 -10.75 27.92
C PHE A 220 -6.33 -11.19 29.28
N MET A 221 -7.50 -11.82 29.30
CA MET A 221 -8.11 -12.37 30.52
C MET A 221 -7.30 -13.53 31.10
N GLY A 222 -6.63 -14.31 30.23
CA GLY A 222 -5.68 -15.34 30.64
C GLY A 222 -4.51 -14.80 31.48
N LEU A 223 -4.10 -13.54 31.30
CA LEU A 223 -3.08 -12.89 32.17
C LEU A 223 -3.55 -12.76 33.63
N PHE A 224 -4.86 -12.80 33.87
CA PHE A 224 -5.47 -12.77 35.20
C PHE A 224 -5.92 -14.17 35.67
N GLY A 225 -5.53 -15.23 34.96
CA GLY A 225 -5.89 -16.62 35.29
C GLY A 225 -7.34 -16.99 34.94
N ILE A 226 -8.03 -16.19 34.12
CA ILE A 226 -9.39 -16.46 33.67
C ILE A 226 -9.32 -17.07 32.27
N GLU A 227 -9.55 -18.38 32.19
CA GLU A 227 -9.67 -19.09 30.91
C GLU A 227 -11.08 -18.90 30.34
N MET A 228 -11.14 -18.28 29.16
CA MET A 228 -12.39 -18.05 28.43
C MET A 228 -12.40 -18.90 27.17
N GLU A 229 -13.43 -19.75 27.04
CA GLU A 229 -13.66 -20.55 25.85
C GLU A 229 -14.90 -20.06 25.10
N GLY A 230 -14.85 -20.07 23.78
CA GLY A 230 -15.98 -19.74 22.92
C GLY A 230 -15.55 -19.23 21.54
N PRO A 231 -16.53 -18.88 20.68
CA PRO A 231 -16.25 -18.31 19.37
C PRO A 231 -15.41 -17.04 19.48
N THR A 232 -14.34 -16.97 18.69
CA THR A 232 -13.44 -15.81 18.64
C THR A 232 -13.95 -14.69 17.75
N SER A 233 -15.02 -14.94 16.98
CA SER A 233 -15.56 -14.00 16.00
C SER A 233 -16.47 -12.94 16.62
N PHE A 234 -16.32 -11.70 16.16
CA PHE A 234 -17.22 -10.59 16.46
C PHE A 234 -18.50 -10.65 15.62
N ILE A 235 -18.39 -11.09 14.37
CA ILE A 235 -19.49 -11.18 13.40
C ILE A 235 -19.37 -12.48 12.59
N SER A 236 -20.43 -12.82 11.84
CA SER A 236 -20.46 -14.05 11.05
C SER A 236 -19.60 -13.98 9.78
N ASP A 237 -19.04 -15.12 9.39
CA ASP A 237 -18.20 -15.27 8.18
C ASP A 237 -18.82 -14.70 6.90
N PRO A 238 -20.12 -14.94 6.57
CA PRO A 238 -20.72 -14.36 5.37
C PRO A 238 -20.74 -12.82 5.38
N THR A 239 -20.85 -12.22 6.57
CA THR A 239 -20.80 -10.75 6.70
C THR A 239 -19.39 -10.24 6.41
N ILE A 240 -18.37 -10.94 6.91
CA ILE A 240 -16.96 -10.62 6.65
C ILE A 240 -16.68 -10.74 5.15
N GLU A 241 -17.13 -11.80 4.49
CA GLU A 241 -16.99 -11.99 3.04
C GLU A 241 -17.58 -10.85 2.23
N ILE A 242 -18.82 -10.43 2.55
CA ILE A 242 -19.48 -9.30 1.87
C ILE A 242 -18.63 -8.03 2.02
N MET A 243 -18.08 -7.78 3.22
CA MET A 243 -17.18 -6.64 3.44
C MET A 243 -15.87 -6.75 2.66
N GLN A 244 -15.29 -7.96 2.56
CA GLN A 244 -14.09 -8.22 1.75
C GLN A 244 -14.35 -7.95 0.27
N TYR A 245 -15.46 -8.46 -0.27
CA TYR A 245 -15.87 -8.20 -1.66
C TYR A 245 -16.09 -6.71 -1.91
N PHE A 246 -16.79 -6.03 -1.01
CA PHE A 246 -16.99 -4.58 -1.11
C PHE A 246 -15.65 -3.83 -1.17
N LEU A 247 -14.70 -4.17 -0.29
CA LEU A 247 -13.37 -3.55 -0.27
C LEU A 247 -12.61 -3.78 -1.58
N VAL A 248 -12.52 -5.03 -2.06
CA VAL A 248 -11.80 -5.35 -3.31
C VAL A 248 -12.43 -4.68 -4.52
N ILE A 249 -13.77 -4.64 -4.61
CA ILE A 249 -14.47 -3.94 -5.69
C ILE A 249 -14.18 -2.44 -5.61
N ALA A 250 -14.33 -1.83 -4.43
CA ALA A 250 -14.05 -0.40 -4.24
C ALA A 250 -12.59 -0.05 -4.56
N GLY A 251 -11.64 -0.88 -4.13
CA GLY A 251 -10.21 -0.74 -4.43
C GLY A 251 -9.91 -0.86 -5.92
N THR A 252 -10.51 -1.85 -6.58
CA THR A 252 -10.39 -2.04 -8.04
C THR A 252 -10.92 -0.83 -8.79
N LEU A 253 -12.12 -0.35 -8.46
CA LEU A 253 -12.71 0.86 -9.06
C LEU A 253 -11.85 2.09 -8.79
N GLY A 254 -11.31 2.24 -7.57
CA GLY A 254 -10.39 3.31 -7.20
C GLY A 254 -9.08 3.29 -7.99
N SER A 255 -8.52 2.10 -8.22
CA SER A 255 -7.32 1.91 -9.04
C SER A 255 -7.58 2.20 -10.53
N LEU A 256 -8.69 1.71 -11.08
CA LEU A 256 -9.10 2.02 -12.47
C LEU A 256 -9.31 3.53 -12.65
N TYR A 257 -9.99 4.16 -11.71
CA TYR A 257 -10.19 5.61 -11.69
C TYR A 257 -8.86 6.36 -11.62
N THR A 258 -7.95 5.92 -10.76
CA THR A 258 -6.62 6.52 -10.60
C THR A 258 -5.81 6.42 -11.89
N ALA A 259 -5.77 5.26 -12.54
CA ALA A 259 -5.10 5.08 -13.83
C ALA A 259 -5.64 6.03 -14.90
N TYR A 260 -6.96 6.14 -15.01
CA TYR A 260 -7.60 7.07 -15.96
C TYR A 260 -7.28 8.54 -15.64
N ARG A 261 -7.34 8.94 -14.35
CA ARG A 261 -7.03 10.32 -13.92
C ARG A 261 -5.58 10.70 -14.16
N ILE A 262 -4.65 9.77 -13.93
CA ILE A 262 -3.23 9.94 -14.24
C ILE A 262 -3.05 10.17 -15.76
N ALA A 263 -3.67 9.34 -16.60
CA ALA A 263 -3.59 9.50 -18.05
C ALA A 263 -4.19 10.82 -18.53
N LYS A 264 -5.39 11.17 -18.03
CA LYS A 264 -6.10 12.42 -18.38
C LYS A 264 -5.28 13.66 -18.07
N LYS A 265 -4.60 13.69 -16.91
CA LYS A 265 -3.77 14.84 -16.51
C LYS A 265 -2.53 15.00 -17.38
N ASN A 266 -1.88 13.90 -17.75
CA ASN A 266 -0.58 13.97 -18.42
C ASN A 266 -0.65 13.98 -19.95
N TYR A 267 -1.71 13.40 -20.54
CA TYR A 267 -1.84 13.24 -21.99
C TYR A 267 -3.08 13.90 -22.59
N GLY A 268 -3.90 14.55 -21.76
CA GLY A 268 -5.15 15.17 -22.17
C GLY A 268 -6.30 14.18 -22.33
N VAL A 269 -7.52 14.71 -22.49
CA VAL A 269 -8.77 13.92 -22.50
C VAL A 269 -8.84 12.97 -23.70
N SER A 270 -8.37 13.40 -24.86
CA SER A 270 -8.47 12.63 -26.12
C SER A 270 -7.66 11.34 -26.09
N LYS A 271 -6.48 11.34 -25.45
CA LYS A 271 -5.58 10.18 -25.36
C LYS A 271 -5.71 9.40 -24.06
N ALA A 272 -6.43 9.94 -23.06
CA ALA A 272 -6.51 9.37 -21.72
C ALA A 272 -6.89 7.88 -21.74
N LEU A 273 -7.92 7.51 -22.49
CA LEU A 273 -8.42 6.14 -22.54
C LEU A 273 -7.42 5.22 -23.26
N SER A 274 -6.93 5.59 -24.44
CA SER A 274 -5.97 4.77 -25.21
C SER A 274 -4.67 4.52 -24.44
N VAL A 275 -4.19 5.52 -23.71
CA VAL A 275 -2.97 5.40 -22.88
C VAL A 275 -3.20 4.55 -21.64
N SER A 276 -4.35 4.72 -20.96
CA SER A 276 -4.64 3.98 -19.73
C SER A 276 -5.14 2.56 -19.98
N MET A 277 -5.70 2.25 -21.15
CA MET A 277 -6.35 0.96 -21.44
C MET A 277 -5.50 -0.26 -21.08
N PRO A 278 -4.21 -0.37 -21.46
CA PRO A 278 -3.39 -1.52 -21.07
C PRO A 278 -3.29 -1.69 -19.56
N TYR A 279 -3.20 -0.59 -18.82
CA TYR A 279 -3.15 -0.61 -17.35
C TYR A 279 -4.51 -0.95 -16.74
N LEU A 280 -5.61 -0.47 -17.32
CA LEU A 280 -6.97 -0.82 -16.86
C LEU A 280 -7.22 -2.32 -16.95
N VAL A 281 -6.78 -2.95 -18.05
CA VAL A 281 -6.89 -4.41 -18.22
C VAL A 281 -6.09 -5.16 -17.16
N VAL A 282 -4.85 -4.74 -16.90
CA VAL A 282 -3.99 -5.37 -15.88
C VAL A 282 -4.57 -5.18 -14.46
N ILE A 283 -5.03 -3.98 -14.13
CA ILE A 283 -5.67 -3.69 -12.83
C ILE A 283 -6.95 -4.52 -12.68
N LEU A 284 -7.77 -4.61 -13.72
CA LEU A 284 -8.99 -5.41 -13.70
C LEU A 284 -8.68 -6.89 -13.50
N LEU A 285 -7.64 -7.42 -14.18
CA LEU A 285 -7.16 -8.78 -13.97
C LEU A 285 -6.76 -9.01 -12.51
N PHE A 286 -5.96 -8.11 -11.92
CA PHE A 286 -5.57 -8.22 -10.51
C PHE A 286 -6.76 -8.12 -9.56
N GLY A 287 -7.73 -7.25 -9.85
CA GLY A 287 -8.97 -7.12 -9.09
C GLY A 287 -9.81 -8.40 -9.13
N ILE A 288 -10.00 -8.98 -10.32
CA ILE A 288 -10.72 -10.24 -10.51
C ILE A 288 -10.01 -11.38 -9.79
N LEU A 289 -8.70 -11.53 -9.96
CA LEU A 289 -7.93 -12.58 -9.29
C LEU A 289 -8.02 -12.44 -7.76
N ASN A 290 -7.89 -11.23 -7.21
CA ASN A 290 -8.08 -11.01 -5.77
C ASN A 290 -9.50 -11.36 -5.34
N PHE A 291 -10.51 -10.91 -6.08
CA PHE A 291 -11.90 -11.24 -5.79
C PHE A 291 -12.12 -12.75 -5.71
N LEU A 292 -11.58 -13.50 -6.67
CA LEU A 292 -11.65 -14.96 -6.70
C LEU A 292 -10.97 -15.61 -5.50
N THR A 293 -9.85 -15.07 -5.00
CA THR A 293 -9.23 -15.63 -3.78
C THR A 293 -10.16 -15.58 -2.57
N PHE A 294 -11.00 -14.56 -2.46
CA PHE A 294 -12.00 -14.44 -1.39
C PHE A 294 -13.28 -15.27 -1.63
N THR A 295 -13.43 -15.91 -2.80
CA THR A 295 -14.52 -16.88 -3.04
C THR A 295 -14.17 -18.29 -2.58
N VAL A 296 -12.88 -18.55 -2.40
CA VAL A 296 -12.37 -19.84 -1.93
C VAL A 296 -12.28 -19.80 -0.40
N ARG A 297 -12.66 -20.91 0.25
CA ARG A 297 -12.60 -21.03 1.70
C ARG A 297 -11.15 -20.86 2.19
N MET A 298 -10.99 -20.07 3.24
CA MET A 298 -9.73 -19.98 3.98
C MET A 298 -9.64 -21.14 4.98
N GLY A 299 -8.45 -21.75 5.08
CA GLY A 299 -8.21 -22.97 5.87
C GLY A 299 -8.49 -22.84 7.35
N MET A 300 -8.54 -21.61 7.84
CA MET A 300 -8.77 -21.27 9.24
C MET A 300 -10.24 -20.98 9.57
N ARG A 301 -11.15 -20.99 8.59
CA ARG A 301 -12.60 -20.90 8.86
C ARG A 301 -13.08 -22.22 9.42
N MET A 302 -13.18 -22.30 10.75
CA MET A 302 -13.82 -23.42 11.46
C MET A 302 -15.30 -23.52 11.07
#